data_AF-A0A6J5ZNX9-F1
#
_entry.id   AF-A0A6J5ZNX9-F1
#
_cell.length_a   1.000
_cell.length_b   1.000
_cell.length_c   1.000
_cell.angle_alpha   90.00
_cell.angle_beta   90.00
_cell.angle_gamma   90.00
#
_symmetry.space_group_name_H-M   'P 1'
#
loop_
_entity.id
_entity.type
_entity.pdbx_description
1 polymer ?
#
loop_
_entity_poly.entity_id
_entity_poly.type
_entity_poly.pdbx_seq_one_letter_code
_entity_poly.pdbx_strand_id
1 'polypeptide(L)'
;MSTQSLIVWTVIDIVALIAGLAVYLFIVGTQLTRVANNLEDAADLVWAIKKDAEPIAGGLTMINNTGGIVAGALPLLYGMGEGIVAGATFNAEEAHAERKPAYAAMGTRRSRLFDGVGVAID
;
A
#
# COMPACT_ATOMS: atom_id res chain seq x y z
N MET A 1 50.66 -66.18 18.32
CA MET A 1 50.97 -64.75 18.52
C MET A 1 51.70 -64.61 19.84
N SER A 2 52.87 -63.97 19.89
CA SER A 2 53.59 -63.75 21.15
C SER A 2 52.93 -62.62 21.95
N THR A 3 53.00 -62.66 23.28
CA THR A 3 52.44 -61.62 24.16
C THR A 3 52.91 -60.21 23.77
N GLN A 4 54.15 -60.09 23.30
CA GLN A 4 54.73 -58.84 22.83
C GLN A 4 54.02 -58.29 21.57
N SER A 5 53.64 -59.15 20.64
CA SER A 5 52.88 -58.73 19.45
C SER A 5 51.49 -58.19 19.82
N LEU A 6 50.80 -58.82 20.79
CA LEU A 6 49.50 -58.35 21.28
C LEU A 6 49.58 -56.97 21.93
N ILE A 7 50.64 -56.72 22.72
CA ILE A 7 50.88 -55.41 23.36
C ILE A 7 51.10 -54.31 22.31
N VAL A 8 51.86 -54.59 21.26
CA VAL A 8 52.12 -53.59 20.20
C VAL A 8 50.81 -53.22 19.49
N TRP A 9 49.99 -54.20 19.12
CA TRP A 9 48.71 -53.94 18.45
C TRP A 9 47.73 -53.16 19.33
N THR A 10 47.60 -53.49 20.61
CA THR A 10 46.71 -52.74 21.51
C THR A 10 47.16 -51.30 21.72
N VAL A 11 48.46 -51.03 21.84
CA VAL A 11 48.97 -49.66 21.93
C VAL A 11 48.67 -48.88 20.64
N ILE A 12 48.87 -49.50 19.48
CA ILE A 12 48.53 -48.89 18.19
C ILE A 12 47.04 -48.54 18.12
N ASP A 13 46.15 -49.47 18.50
CA ASP A 13 44.70 -49.23 18.48
C ASP A 13 44.29 -48.08 19.40
N ILE A 14 44.85 -48.02 20.61
CA ILE A 14 44.60 -46.91 21.56
C ILE A 14 45.04 -45.57 20.96
N VAL A 15 46.25 -45.51 20.40
CA VAL A 15 46.75 -44.29 19.77
C VAL A 15 45.89 -43.89 18.57
N ALA A 16 45.46 -44.85 17.75
CA ALA A 16 44.57 -44.61 16.62
C ALA A 16 43.21 -44.04 17.06
N LEU A 17 42.62 -44.58 18.14
CA LEU A 17 41.37 -44.07 18.70
C LEU A 17 41.52 -42.64 19.23
N ILE A 18 42.60 -42.36 19.98
CA ILE A 18 42.87 -41.01 20.49
C ILE A 18 43.08 -40.03 19.33
N ALA A 19 43.85 -40.42 18.31
CA ALA A 19 44.08 -39.59 17.14
C ALA A 19 42.78 -39.30 16.38
N GLY A 20 41.94 -40.31 16.18
CA GLY A 20 40.63 -40.14 15.55
C GLY A 20 39.72 -39.18 16.33
N LEU A 21 39.67 -39.33 17.66
CA LEU A 21 38.89 -38.44 18.52
C LEU A 21 39.42 -36.99 18.46
N ALA A 22 40.74 -36.82 18.49
CA ALA A 22 41.37 -35.50 18.40
C ALA A 22 41.04 -34.80 17.08
N VAL A 23 41.12 -35.52 15.95
CA VAL A 23 40.75 -34.98 14.63
C VAL A 23 39.27 -34.61 14.58
N TYR A 24 38.39 -35.48 15.10
CA TYR A 24 36.96 -35.20 15.15
C TYR A 24 36.65 -33.91 15.94
N LEU A 25 37.20 -33.80 17.16
CA LEU A 25 37.02 -32.62 18.00
C LEU A 25 37.62 -31.36 17.39
N PHE A 26 38.75 -31.47 16.70
CA PHE A 26 39.34 -30.36 15.95
C PHE A 26 38.39 -29.86 14.87
N ILE A 27 37.84 -30.75 14.04
CA ILE A 27 36.89 -30.39 12.99
C ILE A 27 35.64 -29.75 13.60
N VAL A 28 35.01 -30.39 14.58
CA VAL A 28 33.81 -29.86 15.24
C VAL A 28 34.09 -28.51 15.89
N GLY A 29 35.21 -28.35 16.57
CA GLY A 29 35.63 -27.08 17.16
C GLY A 29 35.75 -25.97 16.12
N THR A 30 36.39 -26.23 14.98
CA THR A 30 36.49 -25.23 13.89
C THR A 30 35.13 -24.85 13.32
N GLN A 31 34.19 -25.81 13.24
CA GLN A 31 32.83 -25.52 12.78
C GLN A 31 32.05 -24.67 13.81
N LEU A 32 32.16 -24.99 15.09
CA LEU A 32 31.53 -24.19 16.15
C LEU A 32 32.08 -22.76 16.16
N THR A 33 33.39 -22.57 16.00
CA THR A 33 33.99 -21.23 15.91
C THR A 33 33.45 -20.45 14.71
N ARG A 34 33.32 -21.09 13.53
CA ARG A 34 32.72 -20.43 12.36
C ARG A 34 31.28 -20.01 12.61
N VAL A 35 30.48 -20.88 13.22
CA VAL A 35 29.08 -20.57 13.55
C VAL A 35 29.00 -19.43 14.56
N ALA A 36 29.85 -19.44 15.60
CA ALA A 36 29.91 -18.37 16.58
C ALA A 36 30.21 -17.02 15.92
N ASN A 37 31.22 -16.96 15.04
CA ASN A 37 31.56 -15.74 14.31
C ASN A 37 30.39 -15.24 13.45
N ASN A 38 29.72 -16.14 12.71
CA ASN A 38 28.55 -15.77 11.91
C ASN A 38 27.40 -15.24 12.77
N LEU A 39 27.20 -15.79 13.97
CA LEU A 39 26.18 -15.33 14.91
C LEU A 39 26.52 -13.95 15.49
N GLU A 40 27.80 -13.72 15.79
CA GLU A 40 28.31 -12.42 16.23
C GLU A 40 28.09 -11.35 15.15
N ASP A 41 28.52 -11.63 13.92
CA ASP A 41 28.30 -10.73 12.77
C ASP A 41 26.80 -10.45 12.55
N ALA A 42 25.95 -11.47 12.67
CA ALA A 42 24.50 -11.30 12.53
C ALA A 42 23.91 -10.45 13.66
N ALA A 43 24.39 -10.61 14.89
CA ALA A 43 23.94 -9.81 16.03
C ALA A 43 24.32 -8.33 15.84
N ASP A 44 25.56 -8.05 15.42
CA ASP A 44 26.03 -6.69 15.13
C ASP A 44 25.22 -6.04 14.01
N LEU A 45 24.94 -6.79 12.93
CA LEU A 45 24.07 -6.32 11.85
C LEU A 45 22.65 -6.00 12.34
N VAL A 46 22.06 -6.86 13.17
CA VAL A 46 20.71 -6.61 13.74
C VAL A 46 20.70 -5.35 14.60
N TRP A 47 21.73 -5.13 15.41
CA TRP A 47 21.86 -3.92 16.21
C TRP A 47 22.05 -2.67 15.36
N ALA A 48 22.83 -2.74 14.29
CA ALA A 48 22.99 -1.65 13.33
C ALA A 48 21.65 -1.33 12.65
N ILE A 49 20.92 -2.34 12.17
CA ILE A 49 19.59 -2.19 11.57
C ILE A 49 18.62 -1.54 12.56
N LYS A 50 18.62 -1.97 13.82
CA LYS A 50 17.77 -1.37 14.86
C LYS A 50 18.08 0.12 15.03
N LYS A 51 19.37 0.48 15.13
CA LYS A 51 19.83 1.88 15.26
C LYS A 51 19.39 2.73 14.06
N ASP A 52 19.45 2.19 12.86
CA ASP A 52 19.04 2.90 11.64
C ASP A 52 17.51 2.96 11.48
N ALA A 53 16.78 1.97 11.99
CA ALA A 53 15.32 1.92 11.97
C ALA A 53 14.66 2.82 13.03
N GLU A 54 15.33 3.09 14.15
CA GLU A 54 14.83 3.94 15.23
C GLU A 54 14.37 5.34 14.77
N PRO A 55 15.14 6.11 13.96
CA PRO A 55 14.64 7.37 13.40
C PRO A 55 13.54 7.18 12.34
N ILE A 56 13.49 6.03 11.65
CA ILE A 56 12.51 5.75 10.59
C ILE A 56 11.13 5.43 11.19
N ALA A 57 11.06 4.75 12.33
CA ALA A 57 9.80 4.30 12.94
C ALA A 57 8.81 5.45 13.23
N GLY A 58 9.31 6.59 13.73
CA GLY A 58 8.49 7.79 13.92
C GLY A 58 7.99 8.37 12.59
N GLY A 59 8.83 8.36 11.56
CA GLY A 59 8.49 8.82 10.21
C GLY A 59 7.38 7.99 9.56
N LEU A 60 7.41 6.65 9.69
CA LEU A 60 6.35 5.77 9.18
C LEU A 60 4.98 6.06 9.82
N THR A 61 4.96 6.36 11.12
CA THR A 61 3.71 6.69 11.83
C THR A 61 3.09 7.98 11.29
N MET A 62 3.92 9.01 11.09
CA MET A 62 3.49 10.28 10.50
C MET A 62 3.03 10.11 9.04
N ILE A 63 3.75 9.32 8.23
CA ILE A 63 3.41 9.05 6.83
C ILE A 63 2.10 8.26 6.74
N ASN A 64 1.90 7.23 7.56
CA ASN A 64 0.67 6.45 7.55
C ASN A 64 -0.54 7.26 8.01
N ASN A 65 -0.38 8.11 9.03
CA ASN A 65 -1.46 9.00 9.47
C ASN A 65 -1.80 10.05 8.40
N THR A 66 -0.79 10.76 7.88
CA THR A 66 -1.01 11.81 6.87
C THR A 66 -1.48 11.22 5.55
N GLY A 67 -0.86 10.13 5.10
CA GLY A 67 -1.25 9.38 3.91
C GLY A 67 -2.66 8.82 4.01
N GLY A 68 -3.07 8.31 5.18
CA GLY A 68 -4.45 7.90 5.43
C GLY A 68 -5.46 9.05 5.32
N ILE A 69 -5.12 10.23 5.84
CA ILE A 69 -5.95 11.44 5.70
C ILE A 69 -6.03 11.87 4.23
N VAL A 70 -4.91 11.94 3.51
CA VAL A 70 -4.87 12.32 2.10
C VAL A 70 -5.63 11.31 1.24
N ALA A 71 -5.45 10.00 1.48
CA ALA A 71 -6.18 8.94 0.79
C ALA A 71 -7.69 8.98 1.09
N GLY A 72 -8.10 9.37 2.29
CA GLY A 72 -9.51 9.58 2.63
C GLY A 72 -10.11 10.86 2.02
N ALA A 73 -9.30 11.90 1.82
CA ALA A 73 -9.72 13.16 1.20
C ALA A 73 -9.76 13.09 -0.34
N LEU A 74 -8.94 12.25 -0.96
CA LEU A 74 -8.84 12.08 -2.41
C LEU A 74 -10.20 11.80 -3.09
N PRO A 75 -11.05 10.87 -2.61
CA PRO A 75 -12.39 10.66 -3.17
C PRO A 75 -13.28 11.90 -3.10
N LEU A 76 -13.19 12.69 -2.02
CA LEU A 76 -13.98 13.92 -1.85
C LEU A 76 -13.53 15.00 -2.84
N LEU A 77 -12.21 15.14 -3.02
CA LEU A 77 -11.63 16.06 -3.99
C LEU A 77 -11.98 15.66 -5.43
N TYR A 78 -11.98 14.37 -5.72
CA TYR A 78 -12.39 13.84 -7.03
C TYR A 78 -13.88 14.08 -7.29
N GLY A 79 -14.76 13.72 -6.34
CA GLY A 79 -16.21 13.94 -6.47
C GLY A 79 -16.58 15.42 -6.54
N MET A 80 -15.88 16.30 -5.82
CA MET A 80 -16.03 17.75 -5.97
C MET A 80 -15.60 18.22 -7.38
N GLY A 81 -14.48 17.70 -7.89
CA GLY A 81 -14.01 17.99 -9.24
C GLY A 81 -15.00 17.54 -10.32
N GLU A 82 -15.55 16.34 -10.20
CA GLU A 82 -16.61 15.84 -11.09
C GLU A 82 -17.87 16.71 -11.02
N GLY A 83 -18.28 17.13 -9.82
CA GLY A 83 -19.43 18.02 -9.64
C GLY A 83 -19.25 19.39 -10.29
N ILE A 84 -18.05 19.97 -10.20
CA ILE A 84 -17.71 21.22 -10.88
C ILE A 84 -17.74 21.03 -12.39
N VAL A 85 -17.13 19.95 -12.91
CA VAL A 85 -17.14 19.66 -14.35
C VAL A 85 -18.57 19.44 -14.84
N ALA A 86 -19.38 18.65 -14.14
CA ALA A 86 -20.78 18.43 -14.49
C ALA A 86 -21.60 19.73 -14.49
N GLY A 87 -21.45 20.57 -13.45
CA GLY A 87 -22.17 21.84 -13.34
C GLY A 87 -21.68 22.94 -14.30
N ALA A 88 -20.41 22.90 -14.70
CA ALA A 88 -19.83 23.84 -15.67
C ALA A 88 -19.95 23.36 -17.13
N THR A 89 -20.28 22.09 -17.36
CA THR A 89 -20.50 21.56 -18.70
C THR A 89 -21.79 22.14 -19.26
N PHE A 90 -21.68 22.83 -20.39
CA PHE A 90 -22.83 23.42 -21.08
C PHE A 90 -23.85 22.33 -21.45
N ASN A 91 -25.07 22.46 -20.93
CA ASN A 91 -26.19 21.59 -21.30
C ASN A 91 -27.00 22.24 -22.44
N ALA A 92 -26.84 21.69 -23.65
CA ALA A 92 -27.52 22.20 -24.84
C ALA A 92 -29.05 22.00 -24.79
N GLU A 93 -29.54 20.91 -24.21
CA GLU A 93 -30.99 20.65 -24.14
C GLU A 93 -31.72 21.65 -23.24
N GLU A 94 -31.09 22.05 -22.13
CA GLU A 94 -31.62 23.05 -21.19
C GLU A 94 -31.51 24.47 -21.77
N ALA A 95 -30.45 24.75 -22.53
CA ALA A 95 -30.28 26.01 -23.27
C ALA A 95 -31.28 26.17 -24.43
N HIS A 96 -31.77 25.06 -25.00
CA HIS A 96 -32.79 25.02 -26.05
C HIS A 96 -34.23 24.91 -25.50
N ALA A 97 -34.42 24.88 -24.18
CA ALA A 97 -35.74 25.04 -23.61
C ALA A 97 -36.29 26.43 -23.98
N GLU A 98 -37.15 26.49 -25.00
CA GLU A 98 -37.77 27.71 -25.47
C GLU A 98 -38.35 28.48 -24.28
N ARG A 99 -37.82 29.69 -24.05
CA ARG A 99 -38.39 30.59 -23.05
C ARG A 99 -39.82 30.88 -23.48
N LYS A 100 -40.79 30.39 -22.71
CA LYS A 100 -42.22 30.65 -22.97
C LYS A 100 -42.40 32.15 -23.21
N PRO A 101 -43.01 32.58 -24.33
CA PRO A 101 -43.27 33.98 -24.59
C PRO A 101 -43.96 34.61 -23.37
N ALA A 102 -43.53 35.81 -22.98
CA ALA A 102 -44.17 36.53 -21.89
C ALA A 102 -45.59 36.92 -22.34
N TYR A 103 -46.59 36.14 -21.91
CA TYR A 103 -47.98 36.49 -22.11
C TYR A 103 -48.33 37.67 -21.20
N ALA A 104 -49.05 38.67 -21.73
CA ALA A 104 -49.56 39.75 -20.93
C ALA A 104 -50.49 39.19 -19.83
N ALA A 105 -50.33 39.67 -18.59
CA ALA A 105 -51.16 39.23 -17.45
C ALA A 105 -52.66 39.55 -17.66
N MET A 106 -52.94 40.56 -18.48
CA MET A 106 -54.25 40.79 -19.06
C MET A 106 -54.39 39.82 -20.24
N GLY A 107 -55.10 38.70 -20.06
CA GLY A 107 -55.30 37.69 -21.11
C GLY A 107 -55.88 38.23 -22.42
N THR A 108 -56.10 37.36 -23.41
CA THR A 108 -56.55 37.76 -24.75
C THR A 108 -57.84 38.58 -24.70
N ARG A 109 -57.75 39.89 -24.96
CA ARG A 109 -58.92 40.77 -24.96
C ARG A 109 -59.79 40.42 -26.17
N ARG A 110 -60.90 39.71 -25.96
CA ARG A 110 -61.91 39.45 -26.99
C ARG A 110 -62.44 40.81 -27.49
N SER A 111 -62.06 41.19 -28.71
CA SER A 111 -62.51 42.45 -29.32
C SER A 111 -63.99 42.34 -29.66
N ARG A 112 -64.78 43.34 -29.25
CA ARG A 112 -66.21 43.45 -29.56
C ARG A 112 -66.49 44.24 -30.84
N LEU A 113 -65.46 44.50 -31.65
CA LEU A 113 -65.60 45.24 -32.91
C LEU A 113 -66.64 44.60 -33.86
N PHE A 114 -66.83 43.29 -33.78
CA PHE A 114 -67.79 42.56 -34.60
C PHE A 114 -69.21 42.46 -33.98
N ASP A 115 -69.39 42.77 -32.68
CA ASP A 115 -70.72 42.79 -32.04
C ASP A 115 -71.62 43.91 -32.62
N GLY A 116 -71.03 44.98 -33.15
CA GLY A 116 -71.78 46.12 -33.72
C GLY A 116 -72.25 45.93 -35.17
N VAL A 117 -71.76 44.89 -35.86
CA VAL A 117 -72.06 44.62 -37.29
C VAL A 117 -72.81 43.31 -37.51
N GLY A 118 -73.21 42.61 -36.44
CA GLY A 118 -74.06 41.41 -36.52
C GLY A 118 -73.40 40.20 -37.18
N VAL A 119 -72.07 40.20 -37.32
CA VAL A 119 -71.32 39.06 -37.88
C VAL A 119 -70.95 38.10 -36.75
N ALA A 120 -71.55 36.91 -36.76
CA ALA A 120 -71.06 35.78 -35.98
C ALA A 120 -69.86 35.17 -36.72
N ILE A 121 -68.70 35.14 -36.07
CA ILE A 121 -67.54 34.38 -36.53
C ILE A 121 -67.52 33.12 -35.65
N ASP A 122 -67.81 31.96 -36.25
CA ASP A 122 -67.63 30.64 -35.63
C ASP A 122 -66.14 30.34 -35.40
#